data_AF-A0A2X1N932-F1
#
_entry.id   AF-A0A2X1N932-F1
#
_cell.length_a   1.000
_cell.length_b   1.000
_cell.length_c   1.000
_cell.angle_alpha   90.00
_cell.angle_beta   90.00
_cell.angle_gamma   90.00
#
_symmetry.space_group_name_H-M   'P 1'
#
loop_
_entity.id
_entity.type
_entity.pdbx_description
1 polymer ?
#
loop_
_entity_poly.entity_id
_entity_poly.type
_entity_poly.pdbx_seq_one_letter_code
_entity_poly.pdbx_strand_id
1 'polypeptide(L)'
;MLLSLGVNVLTPLTAFAGVRLRWPAMMRLTCIGILAQFALLLLAFGVLTYCFLISDFSVIYVAQHSYSLLSWELKLAAVWGGHEGSLLLWGLLLSAWSALFAWHYRQQTDPLFPLTLAVLSLMLAALLLFVVLWSDPFVRIFPPAIEGRDLNPMLQHPGLIFHPPLLYLGYGGLMVAASVALASLLRGEFDGACARICWRWALPGWSALTAGIILGSWWAYCELGWGGWWFWDPVENASLLPWLSATALLHSLFLTRQRGIFRHWSLLLAIVTLMLSLLGTLIVRSGILVSVHAFALDNVRAVPLFSLFALISLASLALYGWRARDGGPAVRFSVLSREMLILATLLLFLRSATDRAGGNALSDDLRSAGLGTPLRWRAVF
;
A
#
# COMPACT_ATOMS: atom_id res chain seq x y z
N MET A 1 -3.29 12.44 15.36
CA MET A 1 -2.35 12.23 14.24
C MET A 1 -0.94 12.72 14.53
N LEU A 2 -0.72 14.01 14.85
CA LEU A 2 0.61 14.57 15.16
C LEU A 2 1.38 13.80 16.26
N LEU A 3 0.69 13.40 17.34
CA LEU A 3 1.30 12.55 18.38
C LEU A 3 1.77 11.19 17.82
N SER A 4 0.99 10.56 16.93
CA SER A 4 1.37 9.30 16.30
C SER A 4 2.57 9.48 15.36
N LEU A 5 2.63 10.61 14.64
CA LEU A 5 3.80 10.98 13.84
C LEU A 5 5.06 11.10 14.72
N GLY A 6 4.97 11.82 15.85
CA GLY A 6 6.07 11.94 16.82
C GLY A 6 6.55 10.58 17.35
N VAL A 7 5.62 9.70 17.73
CA VAL A 7 5.94 8.33 18.16
C VAL A 7 6.65 7.56 17.05
N ASN A 8 6.20 7.70 15.79
CA ASN A 8 6.80 7.00 14.66
C ASN A 8 8.18 7.54 14.24
N VAL A 9 8.50 8.79 14.57
CA VAL A 9 9.86 9.34 14.39
C VAL A 9 10.80 8.86 15.50
N LEU A 10 10.30 8.73 16.74
CA LEU A 10 11.12 8.32 17.89
C LEU A 10 11.37 6.80 17.94
N THR A 11 10.40 5.98 17.53
CA THR A 11 10.46 4.51 17.61
C THR A 11 11.66 3.89 16.85
N PRO A 12 12.03 4.35 15.63
CA PRO A 12 13.24 3.90 14.95
C PRO A 12 14.51 4.24 15.73
N LEU A 13 14.58 5.42 16.36
CA LEU A 13 15.75 5.82 17.17
C LEU A 13 15.96 4.88 18.34
N THR A 14 14.88 4.50 19.04
CA THR A 14 14.95 3.54 20.15
C THR A 14 15.34 2.14 19.68
N ALA A 15 14.86 1.72 18.51
CA ALA A 15 15.22 0.44 17.91
C ALA A 15 16.71 0.39 17.54
N PHE A 16 17.22 1.38 16.82
CA PHE A 16 18.63 1.43 16.41
C PHE A 16 19.57 1.55 17.62
N ALA A 17 19.23 2.41 18.60
CA ALA A 17 20.01 2.53 19.83
C ALA A 17 19.98 1.22 20.65
N GLY A 18 18.81 0.59 20.79
CA GLY A 18 18.66 -0.68 21.50
C GLY A 18 19.47 -1.82 20.87
N VAL A 19 19.50 -1.90 19.53
CA VAL A 19 20.31 -2.89 18.80
C VAL A 19 21.80 -2.60 18.95
N ARG A 20 22.24 -1.34 18.79
CA ARG A 20 23.67 -0.97 18.89
C ARG A 20 24.22 -1.15 20.30
N LEU A 21 23.46 -0.76 21.32
CA LEU A 21 23.84 -0.85 22.72
C LEU A 21 23.56 -2.23 23.34
N ARG A 22 22.94 -3.15 22.57
CA ARG A 22 22.45 -4.46 23.05
C ARG A 22 21.59 -4.34 24.32
N TRP A 23 20.71 -3.33 24.37
CA TRP A 23 19.89 -3.03 25.54
C TRP A 23 18.44 -3.51 25.35
N PRO A 24 18.03 -4.64 25.98
CA PRO A 24 16.71 -5.23 25.74
C PRO A 24 15.54 -4.33 26.15
N ALA A 25 15.74 -3.43 27.12
CA ALA A 25 14.69 -2.51 27.54
C ALA A 25 14.34 -1.48 26.44
N MET A 26 15.32 -0.99 25.69
CA MET A 26 15.08 -0.10 24.55
C MET A 26 14.36 -0.82 23.41
N MET A 27 14.65 -2.10 23.20
CA MET A 27 13.95 -2.92 22.21
C MET A 27 12.48 -3.14 22.61
N ARG A 28 12.18 -3.30 23.91
CA ARG A 28 10.79 -3.32 24.40
C ARG A 28 10.08 -1.98 24.22
N LEU A 29 10.81 -0.86 24.37
CA LEU A 29 10.26 0.48 24.13
C LEU A 29 9.79 0.65 22.68
N THR A 30 10.47 0.03 21.71
CA THR A 30 10.01 -0.01 20.31
C THR A 30 8.64 -0.67 20.18
N CYS A 31 8.39 -1.78 20.89
CA CYS A 31 7.08 -2.44 20.87
C CYS A 31 6.00 -1.55 21.49
N ILE A 32 6.30 -0.88 22.59
CA ILE A 32 5.37 0.06 23.24
C ILE A 32 5.05 1.23 22.30
N GLY A 33 6.05 1.80 21.63
CA GLY A 33 5.86 2.85 20.63
C GLY A 33 4.91 2.41 19.51
N ILE A 34 5.10 1.20 18.98
CA ILE A 34 4.24 0.63 17.93
C ILE A 34 2.79 0.37 18.39
N LEU A 35 2.58 0.00 19.65
CA LEU A 35 1.22 -0.14 20.21
C LEU A 35 0.57 1.23 20.47
N ALA A 36 1.35 2.19 20.98
CA ALA A 36 0.88 3.55 21.24
C ALA A 36 0.46 4.27 19.95
N GLN A 37 1.26 4.18 18.89
CA GLN A 37 0.91 4.76 17.59
C GLN A 37 -0.34 4.13 16.96
N PHE A 38 -0.56 2.82 17.12
CA PHE A 38 -1.82 2.18 16.71
C PHE A 38 -3.01 2.74 17.48
N ALA A 39 -2.92 2.81 18.82
CA ALA A 39 -3.99 3.37 19.65
C ALA A 39 -4.32 4.83 19.30
N LEU A 40 -3.30 5.64 19.01
CA LEU A 40 -3.48 7.05 18.60
C LEU A 40 -4.13 7.19 17.22
N LEU A 41 -3.81 6.30 16.27
CA LEU A 41 -4.47 6.30 14.95
C LEU A 41 -5.87 5.74 15.01
N LEU A 42 -6.12 4.72 15.84
CA LEU A 42 -7.45 4.20 16.10
C LEU A 42 -8.34 5.27 16.71
N LEU A 43 -7.82 6.05 17.67
CA LEU A 43 -8.52 7.18 18.24
C LEU A 43 -8.82 8.26 17.19
N ALA A 44 -7.83 8.64 16.37
CA ALA A 44 -8.03 9.63 15.32
C ALA A 44 -9.11 9.17 14.32
N PHE A 45 -9.03 7.93 13.85
CA PHE A 45 -10.03 7.37 12.95
C PHE A 45 -11.41 7.30 13.63
N GLY A 46 -11.49 6.91 14.90
CA GLY A 46 -12.73 6.91 15.68
C GLY A 46 -13.37 8.29 15.81
N VAL A 47 -12.57 9.34 16.01
CA VAL A 47 -13.05 10.74 16.03
C VAL A 47 -13.59 11.15 14.67
N LEU A 48 -12.89 10.81 13.57
CA LEU A 48 -13.37 11.12 12.23
C LEU A 48 -14.70 10.41 11.94
N THR A 49 -14.78 9.11 12.24
CA THR A 49 -16.01 8.31 12.12
C THR A 49 -17.14 8.92 12.93
N TYR A 50 -16.88 9.37 14.16
CA TYR A 50 -17.87 10.05 14.97
C TYR A 50 -18.41 11.31 14.27
N CYS A 51 -17.53 12.16 13.72
CA CYS A 51 -17.94 13.35 12.96
C CYS A 51 -18.82 13.00 11.74
N PHE A 52 -18.55 11.92 11.01
CA PHE A 52 -19.44 11.44 9.93
C PHE A 52 -20.80 11.00 10.44
N LEU A 53 -20.85 10.22 11.52
CA LEU A 53 -22.10 9.67 12.07
C LEU A 53 -23.04 10.76 12.58
N ILE A 54 -22.50 11.81 13.22
CA ILE A 54 -23.28 12.96 13.69
C ILE A 54 -23.47 14.05 12.63
N SER A 55 -22.92 13.86 11.42
CA SER A 55 -22.95 14.84 10.33
C SER A 55 -22.40 16.22 10.74
N ASP A 56 -21.22 16.24 11.38
CA ASP A 56 -20.52 17.47 11.75
C ASP A 56 -19.91 18.16 10.52
N PHE A 57 -20.73 18.99 9.85
CA PHE A 57 -20.35 19.75 8.66
C PHE A 57 -19.42 20.94 8.93
N SER A 58 -18.92 21.11 10.15
CA SER A 58 -17.79 22.01 10.40
C SER A 58 -16.44 21.39 10.00
N VAL A 59 -16.39 20.06 9.80
CA VAL A 59 -15.24 19.37 9.18
C VAL A 59 -15.42 19.36 7.67
N ILE A 60 -14.47 19.92 6.93
CA ILE A 60 -14.58 20.06 5.47
C ILE A 60 -14.78 18.72 4.77
N TYR A 61 -14.06 17.70 5.23
CA TYR A 61 -14.10 16.36 4.65
C TYR A 61 -15.46 15.69 4.86
N VAL A 62 -16.11 15.91 6.01
CA VAL A 62 -17.48 15.43 6.27
C VAL A 62 -18.48 16.17 5.38
N ALA A 63 -18.36 17.49 5.27
CA ALA A 63 -19.22 18.30 4.42
C ALA A 63 -19.09 17.96 2.92
N GLN A 64 -17.93 17.46 2.47
CA GLN A 64 -17.71 17.09 1.08
C GLN A 64 -18.17 15.68 0.70
N HIS A 65 -18.28 14.77 1.67
CA HIS A 65 -18.48 13.34 1.41
C HIS A 65 -19.64 12.70 2.18
N SER A 66 -20.49 13.48 2.84
CA SER A 66 -21.63 12.98 3.60
C SER A 66 -22.85 13.86 3.42
N TYR A 67 -24.01 13.34 3.81
CA TYR A 67 -25.31 14.03 3.83
C TYR A 67 -26.10 13.57 5.05
N SER A 68 -26.92 14.46 5.61
CA SER A 68 -27.64 14.21 6.87
C SER A 68 -28.55 12.98 6.84
N LEU A 69 -29.20 12.70 5.72
CA LEU A 69 -30.11 11.55 5.54
C LEU A 69 -29.43 10.28 4.99
N LEU A 70 -28.11 10.32 4.76
CA LEU A 70 -27.37 9.15 4.31
C LEU A 70 -27.49 8.02 5.36
N SER A 71 -27.66 6.77 4.91
CA SER A 71 -27.76 5.64 5.84
C SER A 71 -26.50 5.54 6.71
N TRP A 72 -26.62 5.01 7.92
CA TRP A 72 -25.48 4.98 8.85
C TRP A 72 -24.34 4.10 8.32
N GLU A 73 -24.65 3.04 7.55
CA GLU A 73 -23.67 2.17 6.89
C GLU A 73 -22.86 2.95 5.85
N LEU A 74 -23.53 3.76 5.04
CA LEU A 74 -22.90 4.59 4.03
C LEU A 74 -22.17 5.78 4.66
N LYS A 75 -22.63 6.34 5.78
CA LYS A 75 -21.86 7.33 6.56
C LYS A 75 -20.57 6.75 7.10
N LEU A 76 -20.59 5.49 7.58
CA LEU A 76 -19.38 4.80 7.99
C LEU A 76 -18.44 4.58 6.79
N ALA A 77 -18.97 4.10 5.67
CA ALA A 77 -18.20 3.87 4.45
C ALA A 77 -17.60 5.16 3.88
N ALA A 78 -18.33 6.28 3.98
CA ALA A 78 -17.90 7.60 3.54
C ALA A 78 -16.63 8.09 4.25
N VAL A 79 -16.34 7.59 5.46
CA VAL A 79 -15.10 7.90 6.18
C VAL A 79 -13.88 7.63 5.28
N TRP A 80 -13.89 6.58 4.46
CA TRP A 80 -12.82 6.28 3.50
C TRP A 80 -13.25 6.41 2.03
N GLY A 81 -14.36 7.08 1.76
CA GLY A 81 -14.85 7.34 0.40
C GLY A 81 -14.00 8.37 -0.36
N GLY A 82 -13.41 9.33 0.36
CA GLY A 82 -12.53 10.37 -0.19
C GLY A 82 -11.03 10.08 -0.03
N HIS A 83 -10.20 11.04 -0.44
CA HIS A 83 -8.75 10.89 -0.45
C HIS A 83 -8.15 10.90 0.97
N GLU A 84 -8.54 11.86 1.81
CA GLU A 84 -7.97 12.11 3.13
C GLU A 84 -8.26 10.95 4.08
N GLY A 85 -9.53 10.55 4.17
CA GLY A 85 -9.94 9.49 5.09
C GLY A 85 -9.52 8.09 4.65
N SER A 86 -9.37 7.84 3.33
CA SER A 86 -8.81 6.57 2.86
C SER A 86 -7.31 6.43 3.14
N LEU A 87 -6.54 7.52 3.10
CA LEU A 87 -5.14 7.51 3.54
C LEU A 87 -5.03 7.33 5.06
N LEU A 88 -5.95 7.91 5.84
CA LEU A 88 -6.02 7.64 7.28
C LEU A 88 -6.36 6.16 7.56
N LEU A 89 -7.31 5.57 6.82
CA LEU A 89 -7.62 4.14 6.89
C LEU A 89 -6.41 3.28 6.54
N TRP A 90 -5.68 3.62 5.47
CA TRP A 90 -4.46 2.91 5.10
C TRP A 90 -3.41 2.97 6.21
N GLY A 91 -3.17 4.15 6.77
CA GLY A 91 -2.28 4.33 7.92
C GLY A 91 -2.72 3.53 9.14
N LEU A 92 -4.02 3.50 9.43
CA LEU A 92 -4.60 2.69 10.51
C LEU A 92 -4.32 1.20 10.28
N LEU A 93 -4.61 0.67 9.09
CA LEU A 93 -4.43 -0.75 8.80
C LEU A 93 -2.95 -1.16 8.77
N LEU A 94 -2.06 -0.32 8.25
CA LEU A 94 -0.60 -0.53 8.35
C LEU A 94 -0.13 -0.52 9.82
N SER A 95 -0.66 0.39 10.63
CA SER A 95 -0.35 0.43 12.06
C SER A 95 -0.90 -0.79 12.82
N ALA A 96 -2.05 -1.33 12.41
CA ALA A 96 -2.63 -2.56 12.95
C ALA A 96 -1.74 -3.78 12.62
N TRP A 97 -1.26 -3.89 11.37
CA TRP A 97 -0.27 -4.89 10.98
C TRP A 97 1.02 -4.78 11.81
N SER A 98 1.50 -3.56 12.01
CA SER A 98 2.68 -3.28 12.83
C SER A 98 2.47 -3.66 14.30
N ALA A 99 1.31 -3.33 14.87
CA ALA A 99 0.91 -3.69 16.23
C ALA A 99 0.77 -5.21 16.39
N LEU A 100 0.22 -5.91 15.41
CA LEU A 100 0.12 -7.37 15.41
C LEU A 100 1.51 -8.02 15.39
N PHE A 101 2.43 -7.50 14.55
CA PHE A 101 3.82 -7.96 14.51
C PHE A 101 4.53 -7.71 15.85
N ALA A 102 4.42 -6.50 16.39
CA ALA A 102 4.99 -6.13 17.68
C ALA A 102 4.46 -7.03 18.80
N TRP A 103 3.14 -7.24 18.86
CA TRP A 103 2.52 -8.11 19.85
C TRP A 103 3.01 -9.55 19.74
N HIS A 104 3.04 -10.12 18.53
CA HIS A 104 3.44 -11.50 18.31
C HIS A 104 4.91 -11.76 18.68
N TYR A 105 5.79 -10.79 18.43
CA TYR A 105 7.24 -10.93 18.65
C TYR A 105 7.78 -10.13 19.85
N ARG A 106 6.92 -9.59 20.73
CA ARG A 106 7.32 -8.72 21.87
C ARG A 106 8.33 -9.32 22.85
N GLN A 107 8.42 -10.66 22.92
CA GLN A 107 9.34 -11.38 23.81
C GLN A 107 10.65 -11.77 23.12
N GLN A 108 10.79 -11.50 21.83
CA GLN A 108 11.97 -11.88 21.06
C GLN A 108 13.10 -10.86 21.24
N THR A 109 14.33 -11.36 21.33
CA THR A 109 15.54 -10.55 21.52
C THR A 109 16.42 -10.47 20.27
N ASP A 110 16.08 -11.18 19.19
CA ASP A 110 16.79 -11.07 17.92
C ASP A 110 16.66 -9.64 17.36
N PRO A 111 17.76 -8.98 16.95
CA PRO A 111 17.73 -7.65 16.32
C PRO A 111 16.78 -7.52 15.13
N LEU A 112 16.44 -8.62 14.44
CA LEU A 112 15.49 -8.64 13.32
C LEU A 112 14.15 -7.99 13.70
N PHE A 113 13.63 -8.25 14.90
CA PHE A 113 12.32 -7.79 15.32
C PHE A 113 12.23 -6.27 15.55
N PRO A 114 13.06 -5.65 16.40
CA PRO A 114 13.05 -4.19 16.55
C PRO A 114 13.44 -3.47 15.25
N LEU A 115 14.32 -4.05 14.42
CA LEU A 115 14.65 -3.48 13.11
C LEU A 115 13.44 -3.53 12.15
N THR A 116 12.66 -4.62 12.16
CA THR A 116 11.42 -4.71 11.37
C THR A 116 10.43 -3.64 11.81
N LEU A 117 10.25 -3.47 13.12
CA LEU A 117 9.38 -2.43 13.68
C LEU A 117 9.89 -1.02 13.34
N ALA A 118 11.20 -0.79 13.33
CA ALA A 118 11.80 0.48 12.91
C ALA A 118 11.48 0.81 11.45
N VAL A 119 11.62 -0.15 10.53
CA VAL A 119 11.31 0.03 9.11
C VAL A 119 9.82 0.33 8.91
N LEU A 120 8.93 -0.44 9.56
CA LEU A 120 7.48 -0.20 9.53
C LEU A 120 7.12 1.19 10.06
N SER A 121 7.75 1.58 11.17
CA SER A 121 7.52 2.88 11.80
C SER A 121 8.01 4.05 10.93
N LEU A 122 9.15 3.89 10.24
CA LEU A 122 9.63 4.89 9.27
C LEU A 122 8.68 5.02 8.08
N MET A 123 8.19 3.91 7.52
CA MET A 123 7.21 3.93 6.42
C MET A 123 5.92 4.62 6.85
N LEU A 124 5.42 4.32 8.06
CA LEU A 124 4.23 4.97 8.57
C LEU A 124 4.47 6.44 8.94
N ALA A 125 5.63 6.80 9.51
CA ALA A 125 6.00 8.20 9.77
C ALA A 125 5.93 9.01 8.47
N ALA A 126 6.48 8.46 7.39
CA ALA A 126 6.55 9.14 6.12
C ALA A 126 5.16 9.27 5.47
N LEU A 127 4.30 8.26 5.59
CA LEU A 127 2.88 8.35 5.19
C LEU A 127 2.13 9.38 6.05
N LEU A 128 2.28 9.37 7.38
CA LEU A 128 1.62 10.31 8.28
C LEU A 128 2.08 11.75 8.06
N LEU A 129 3.35 11.96 7.74
CA LEU A 129 3.88 13.27 7.36
C LEU A 129 3.15 13.79 6.12
N PHE A 130 2.94 12.92 5.12
CA PHE A 130 2.15 13.29 3.94
C PHE A 130 0.71 13.67 4.32
N VAL A 131 0.03 12.84 5.13
CA VAL A 131 -1.36 13.10 5.51
C VAL A 131 -1.49 14.39 6.30
N VAL A 132 -0.61 14.66 7.26
CA VAL A 132 -0.65 15.87 8.09
C VAL A 132 -0.43 17.15 7.26
N LEU A 133 0.44 17.11 6.25
CA LEU A 133 0.83 18.30 5.49
C LEU A 133 -0.06 18.58 4.27
N TRP A 134 -0.56 17.54 3.60
CA TRP A 134 -1.28 17.70 2.32
C TRP A 134 -2.69 17.14 2.31
N SER A 135 -3.05 16.26 3.24
CA SER A 135 -4.32 15.51 3.21
C SER A 135 -4.97 15.38 4.59
N ASP A 136 -4.96 16.45 5.39
CA ASP A 136 -5.50 16.42 6.75
C ASP A 136 -7.03 16.26 6.73
N PRO A 137 -7.59 15.13 7.24
CA PRO A 137 -9.04 14.91 7.23
C PRO A 137 -9.79 15.75 8.28
N PHE A 138 -9.09 16.49 9.14
CA PHE A 138 -9.69 17.27 10.24
C PHE A 138 -9.74 18.78 9.96
N VAL A 139 -9.44 19.21 8.72
CA VAL A 139 -9.55 20.63 8.32
C VAL A 139 -10.97 21.13 8.59
N ARG A 140 -11.07 22.26 9.28
CA ARG A 140 -12.34 22.89 9.67
C ARG A 140 -12.70 24.03 8.73
N ILE A 141 -14.00 24.26 8.57
CA ILE A 141 -14.55 25.41 7.84
C ILE A 141 -15.42 26.26 8.77
N PHE A 142 -15.39 27.58 8.58
CA PHE A 142 -16.23 28.53 9.31
C PHE A 142 -16.75 29.63 8.35
N PRO A 143 -18.08 29.88 8.30
CA PRO A 143 -19.13 29.16 9.03
C PRO A 143 -19.26 27.68 8.58
N PRO A 144 -19.73 26.77 9.45
CA PRO A 144 -20.00 25.38 9.06
C PRO A 144 -20.98 25.32 7.89
N ALA A 145 -20.84 24.33 7.01
CA ALA A 145 -21.82 24.13 5.95
C ALA A 145 -23.18 23.74 6.55
N ILE A 146 -24.26 24.27 5.98
CA ILE A 146 -25.62 23.97 6.43
C ILE A 146 -25.95 22.48 6.19
N GLU A 147 -25.44 21.94 5.08
CA GLU A 147 -25.66 20.56 4.66
C GLU A 147 -24.46 20.06 3.84
N GLY A 148 -24.23 18.75 3.85
CA GLY A 148 -23.14 18.11 3.11
C GLY A 148 -23.48 17.83 1.64
N ARG A 149 -22.45 17.59 0.83
CA ARG A 149 -22.53 17.38 -0.63
C ARG A 149 -22.86 15.94 -1.04
N ASP A 150 -23.24 15.12 -0.07
CA ASP A 150 -23.47 13.68 -0.19
C ASP A 150 -22.22 12.88 -0.60
N LEU A 151 -22.32 11.55 -0.49
CA LEU A 151 -21.33 10.64 -1.03
C LEU A 151 -21.57 10.48 -2.54
N ASN A 152 -20.50 10.42 -3.34
CA ASN A 152 -20.59 10.18 -4.78
C ASN A 152 -21.54 8.99 -5.05
N PRO A 153 -22.58 9.13 -5.91
CA PRO A 153 -23.56 8.07 -6.16
C PRO A 153 -22.94 6.70 -6.49
N MET A 154 -21.85 6.66 -7.26
CA MET A 154 -21.14 5.42 -7.62
C MET A 154 -20.49 4.71 -6.42
N LEU A 155 -20.31 5.44 -5.32
CA LEU A 155 -19.73 4.95 -4.07
C LEU A 155 -20.79 4.51 -3.06
N GLN A 156 -22.08 4.74 -3.33
CA GLN A 156 -23.19 4.31 -2.47
C GLN A 156 -23.51 2.81 -2.68
N HIS A 157 -22.50 1.97 -2.58
CA HIS A 157 -22.57 0.53 -2.84
C HIS A 157 -21.85 -0.27 -1.74
N PRO A 158 -22.31 -1.46 -1.36
CA PRO A 158 -21.63 -2.32 -0.38
C PRO A 158 -20.16 -2.62 -0.72
N GLY A 159 -19.81 -2.56 -2.00
CA GLY A 159 -18.43 -2.67 -2.49
C GLY A 159 -17.48 -1.67 -1.80
N LEU A 160 -17.89 -0.42 -1.61
CA LEU A 160 -17.10 0.59 -0.89
C LEU A 160 -16.78 0.15 0.55
N ILE A 161 -17.70 -0.56 1.20
CA ILE A 161 -17.55 -0.95 2.60
C ILE A 161 -16.40 -1.95 2.76
N PHE A 162 -16.28 -2.91 1.83
CA PHE A 162 -15.40 -4.06 2.00
C PHE A 162 -14.14 -4.01 1.12
N HIS A 163 -14.22 -3.43 -0.08
CA HIS A 163 -13.12 -3.49 -1.05
C HIS A 163 -11.87 -2.70 -0.64
N PRO A 164 -11.95 -1.39 -0.31
CA PRO A 164 -10.77 -0.62 0.10
C PRO A 164 -10.07 -1.20 1.36
N PRO A 165 -10.78 -1.61 2.43
CA PRO A 165 -10.14 -2.27 3.56
C PRO A 165 -9.37 -3.54 3.19
N LEU A 166 -9.90 -4.38 2.29
CA LEU A 166 -9.21 -5.59 1.84
C LEU A 166 -7.93 -5.28 1.06
N LEU A 167 -7.96 -4.28 0.17
CA LEU A 167 -6.76 -3.85 -0.55
C LEU A 167 -5.69 -3.31 0.41
N TYR A 168 -6.07 -2.45 1.37
CA TYR A 168 -5.12 -1.90 2.35
C TYR A 168 -4.61 -2.96 3.34
N LEU A 169 -5.43 -3.93 3.74
CA LEU A 169 -4.97 -5.10 4.48
C LEU A 169 -3.95 -5.90 3.67
N GLY A 170 -4.20 -6.06 2.36
CA GLY A 170 -3.29 -6.74 1.45
C GLY A 170 -1.94 -6.04 1.34
N TYR A 171 -1.94 -4.75 1.02
CA TYR A 171 -0.72 -3.94 0.96
C TYR A 171 0.02 -3.91 2.30
N GLY A 172 -0.69 -3.75 3.42
CA GLY A 172 -0.10 -3.76 4.75
C GLY A 172 0.65 -5.06 5.08
N GLY A 173 0.06 -6.22 4.77
CA GLY A 173 0.71 -7.52 5.00
C GLY A 173 1.97 -7.70 4.14
N LEU A 174 1.92 -7.28 2.88
CA LEU A 174 3.09 -7.30 1.98
C LEU A 174 4.18 -6.33 2.44
N MET A 175 3.82 -5.15 2.98
CA MET A 175 4.75 -4.19 3.57
C MET A 175 5.44 -4.76 4.83
N VAL A 176 4.74 -5.55 5.66
CA VAL A 176 5.38 -6.26 6.79
C VAL A 176 6.42 -7.26 6.28
N ALA A 177 6.08 -8.06 5.26
CA ALA A 177 7.04 -9.02 4.68
C ALA A 177 8.27 -8.32 4.09
N ALA A 178 8.08 -7.20 3.37
CA ALA A 178 9.17 -6.38 2.88
C ALA A 178 10.00 -5.75 4.00
N SER A 179 9.37 -5.32 5.10
CA SER A 179 10.07 -4.77 6.25
C SER A 179 10.94 -5.81 6.95
N VAL A 180 10.51 -7.07 7.03
CA VAL A 180 11.35 -8.18 7.54
C VAL A 180 12.54 -8.41 6.62
N ALA A 181 12.34 -8.37 5.29
CA ALA A 181 13.43 -8.48 4.32
C ALA A 181 14.45 -7.34 4.46
N LEU A 182 13.99 -6.09 4.56
CA LEU A 182 14.86 -4.92 4.77
C LEU A 182 15.57 -4.97 6.13
N ALA A 183 14.88 -5.39 7.19
CA ALA A 183 15.47 -5.58 8.51
C ALA A 183 16.56 -6.65 8.51
N SER A 184 16.38 -7.73 7.73
CA SER A 184 17.41 -8.76 7.57
C SER A 184 18.69 -8.24 6.90
N LEU A 185 18.57 -7.32 5.94
CA LEU A 185 19.70 -6.65 5.30
C LEU A 185 20.44 -5.73 6.28
N LEU A 186 19.69 -5.00 7.13
CA LEU A 186 20.27 -4.18 8.20
C LEU A 186 21.00 -5.04 9.24
N ARG A 187 20.39 -6.18 9.61
CA ARG A 187 20.98 -7.18 10.51
C ARG A 187 22.23 -7.84 9.89
N GLY A 188 22.27 -7.98 8.56
CA GLY A 188 23.38 -8.55 7.80
C GLY A 188 23.22 -10.01 7.42
N GLU A 189 22.07 -10.64 7.69
CA GLU A 189 21.83 -12.05 7.37
C GLU A 189 20.35 -12.31 7.05
N PHE A 190 20.12 -12.91 5.87
CA PHE A 190 18.82 -13.45 5.46
C PHE A 190 18.89 -14.98 5.36
N ASP A 191 18.35 -15.65 6.37
CA ASP A 191 18.38 -17.10 6.52
C ASP A 191 16.98 -17.73 6.31
N GLY A 192 16.91 -19.05 6.46
CA GLY A 192 15.65 -19.78 6.32
C GLY A 192 14.59 -19.37 7.36
N ALA A 193 15.00 -18.93 8.55
CA ALA A 193 14.07 -18.40 9.56
C ALA A 193 13.48 -17.05 9.13
N CYS A 194 14.29 -16.12 8.60
CA CYS A 194 13.78 -14.89 8.01
C CYS A 194 12.79 -15.16 6.88
N ALA A 195 13.13 -16.07 5.96
CA ALA A 195 12.24 -16.43 4.86
C ALA A 195 10.90 -16.99 5.35
N ARG A 196 10.92 -17.79 6.43
CA ARG A 196 9.70 -18.31 7.08
C ARG A 196 8.87 -17.19 7.69
N ILE A 197 9.48 -16.22 8.35
CA ILE A 197 8.78 -15.06 8.91
C ILE A 197 8.17 -14.24 7.76
N CYS A 198 8.95 -13.86 6.75
CA CYS A 198 8.43 -13.15 5.57
C CYS A 198 7.21 -13.87 4.97
N TRP A 199 7.29 -15.19 4.78
CA TRP A 199 6.19 -15.97 4.18
C TRP A 199 4.93 -15.93 5.05
N ARG A 200 5.07 -16.02 6.38
CA ARG A 200 3.95 -15.98 7.34
C ARG A 200 3.19 -14.65 7.31
N TRP A 201 3.84 -13.54 6.95
CA TRP A 201 3.20 -12.23 6.85
C TRP A 201 2.76 -11.90 5.42
N ALA A 202 3.50 -12.37 4.41
CA ALA A 202 3.14 -12.20 3.01
C ALA A 202 1.86 -12.96 2.64
N LEU A 203 1.66 -14.17 3.17
CA LEU A 203 0.52 -15.01 2.80
C LEU A 203 -0.83 -14.38 3.17
N PRO A 204 -1.09 -13.94 4.42
CA PRO A 204 -2.33 -13.24 4.75
C PRO A 204 -2.54 -11.96 3.93
N GLY A 205 -1.48 -11.19 3.66
CA GLY A 205 -1.56 -10.01 2.79
C GLY A 205 -1.97 -10.37 1.36
N TRP A 206 -1.35 -11.40 0.79
CA TRP A 206 -1.72 -11.92 -0.53
C TRP A 206 -3.17 -12.43 -0.58
N SER A 207 -3.64 -13.12 0.48
CA SER A 207 -5.03 -13.58 0.57
C SER A 207 -6.02 -12.42 0.65
N ALA A 208 -5.74 -11.40 1.47
CA ALA A 208 -6.57 -10.19 1.55
C ALA A 208 -6.59 -9.43 0.22
N LEU A 209 -5.45 -9.31 -0.45
CA LEU A 209 -5.34 -8.68 -1.77
C LEU A 209 -6.16 -9.46 -2.81
N THR A 210 -6.11 -10.81 -2.78
CA THR A 210 -6.91 -11.67 -3.66
C THR A 210 -8.40 -11.44 -3.47
N ALA A 211 -8.86 -11.43 -2.21
CA ALA A 211 -10.26 -11.15 -1.89
C ALA A 211 -10.67 -9.73 -2.30
N GLY A 212 -9.80 -8.74 -2.07
CA GLY A 212 -10.02 -7.36 -2.49
C GLY A 212 -10.17 -7.22 -4.00
N ILE A 213 -9.31 -7.88 -4.76
CA ILE A 213 -9.37 -7.91 -6.24
C ILE A 213 -10.68 -8.55 -6.71
N ILE A 214 -11.04 -9.73 -6.21
CA ILE A 214 -12.30 -10.42 -6.59
C ILE A 214 -13.52 -9.54 -6.30
N LEU A 215 -13.54 -8.92 -5.11
CA LEU A 215 -14.64 -8.05 -4.70
C LEU A 215 -14.69 -6.76 -5.54
N GLY A 216 -13.52 -6.21 -5.90
CA GLY A 216 -13.40 -5.04 -6.76
C GLY A 216 -13.95 -5.32 -8.16
N SER A 217 -13.56 -6.45 -8.76
CA SER A 217 -14.09 -6.91 -10.04
C SER A 217 -15.60 -7.09 -10.04
N TRP A 218 -16.16 -7.67 -8.96
CA TRP A 218 -17.60 -7.78 -8.81
C TRP A 218 -18.29 -6.42 -8.71
N TRP A 219 -17.76 -5.50 -7.90
CA TRP A 219 -18.32 -4.16 -7.74
C TRP A 219 -18.28 -3.37 -9.05
N ALA A 220 -17.15 -3.38 -9.76
CA ALA A 220 -16.99 -2.71 -11.05
C ALA A 220 -17.99 -3.24 -12.09
N TYR A 221 -18.22 -4.56 -12.12
CA TYR A 221 -19.23 -5.17 -12.99
C TYR A 221 -20.65 -4.67 -12.68
N CYS A 222 -21.01 -4.56 -11.40
CA CYS A 222 -22.32 -4.09 -10.97
C CYS A 222 -22.56 -2.61 -11.30
N GLU A 223 -21.57 -1.74 -11.10
CA GLU A 223 -21.74 -0.29 -11.20
C GLU A 223 -21.49 0.26 -12.61
N LEU A 224 -20.48 -0.27 -13.31
CA LEU A 224 -20.04 0.27 -14.60
C LEU A 224 -20.65 -0.47 -15.79
N GLY A 225 -21.26 -1.64 -15.57
CA GLY A 225 -21.91 -2.42 -16.63
C GLY A 225 -20.96 -2.85 -17.75
N TRP A 226 -19.66 -2.86 -17.49
CA TRP A 226 -18.66 -3.29 -18.44
C TRP A 226 -18.95 -4.75 -18.78
N GLY A 227 -19.03 -5.07 -20.07
CA GLY A 227 -19.53 -6.36 -20.59
C GLY A 227 -18.74 -7.62 -20.21
N GLY A 228 -18.12 -7.66 -19.02
CA GLY A 228 -17.42 -8.77 -18.39
C GLY A 228 -16.92 -8.40 -16.98
N TRP A 229 -16.48 -9.41 -16.23
CA TRP A 229 -16.00 -9.29 -14.85
C TRP A 229 -14.58 -8.70 -14.71
N TRP A 230 -13.89 -8.49 -15.82
CA TRP A 230 -12.51 -8.02 -15.82
C TRP A 230 -12.25 -7.12 -17.03
N PHE A 231 -11.94 -5.86 -16.79
CA PHE A 231 -11.61 -4.94 -17.86
C PHE A 231 -10.31 -4.24 -17.51
N TRP A 232 -9.44 -4.04 -18.50
CA TRP A 232 -8.06 -3.61 -18.25
C TRP A 232 -7.94 -2.10 -17.95
N ASP A 233 -8.71 -1.58 -16.98
CA ASP A 233 -8.54 -0.22 -16.46
C ASP A 233 -7.23 -0.11 -15.65
N PRO A 234 -6.52 1.03 -15.73
CA PRO A 234 -5.26 1.22 -15.01
C PRO A 234 -5.35 0.96 -13.50
N VAL A 235 -6.50 1.21 -12.86
CA VAL A 235 -6.67 0.98 -11.41
C VAL A 235 -6.83 -0.50 -11.07
N GLU A 236 -7.53 -1.28 -11.90
CA GLU A 236 -7.61 -2.74 -11.72
C GLU A 236 -6.21 -3.37 -11.89
N ASN A 237 -5.48 -2.95 -12.92
CA ASN A 237 -4.11 -3.39 -13.19
C ASN A 237 -3.14 -3.01 -12.07
N ALA A 238 -3.34 -1.86 -11.44
CA ALA A 238 -2.50 -1.38 -10.35
C ALA A 238 -2.48 -2.35 -9.16
N SER A 239 -3.59 -3.01 -8.85
CA SER A 239 -3.68 -4.01 -7.78
C SER A 239 -3.17 -5.40 -8.19
N LEU A 240 -3.22 -5.73 -9.48
CA LEU A 240 -2.75 -7.02 -10.03
C LEU A 240 -1.21 -7.16 -10.01
N LEU A 241 -0.48 -6.07 -10.28
CA LEU A 241 1.00 -6.07 -10.28
C LEU A 241 1.61 -6.53 -8.93
N PRO A 242 1.24 -5.96 -7.76
CA PRO A 242 1.72 -6.46 -6.48
C PRO A 242 1.23 -7.88 -6.20
N TRP A 243 0.04 -8.28 -6.67
CA TRP A 243 -0.45 -9.65 -6.51
C TRP A 243 0.41 -10.69 -7.26
N LEU A 244 0.78 -10.42 -8.52
CA LEU A 244 1.65 -11.30 -9.32
C LEU A 244 3.05 -11.41 -8.70
N SER A 245 3.65 -10.28 -8.32
CA SER A 245 4.96 -10.27 -7.67
C SER A 245 4.92 -10.95 -6.29
N ALA A 246 3.84 -10.76 -5.51
CA ALA A 246 3.64 -11.45 -4.23
C ALA A 246 3.49 -12.96 -4.41
N THR A 247 2.83 -13.40 -5.49
CA THR A 247 2.74 -14.82 -5.84
C THR A 247 4.13 -15.40 -6.09
N ALA A 248 4.96 -14.72 -6.89
CA ALA A 248 6.35 -15.12 -7.12
C ALA A 248 7.17 -15.10 -5.81
N LEU A 249 6.97 -14.09 -4.96
CA LEU A 249 7.60 -13.97 -3.64
C LEU A 249 7.28 -15.17 -2.75
N LEU A 250 6.02 -15.58 -2.65
CA LEU A 250 5.61 -16.72 -1.83
C LEU A 250 6.29 -18.02 -2.25
N HIS A 251 6.42 -18.25 -3.57
CA HIS A 251 7.14 -19.42 -4.11
C HIS A 251 8.65 -19.34 -3.80
N SER A 252 9.26 -18.17 -3.99
CA SER A 252 10.68 -17.95 -3.68
C SER A 252 10.96 -18.20 -2.20
N LEU A 253 10.17 -17.61 -1.31
CA LEU A 253 10.29 -17.76 0.14
C LEU A 253 10.09 -19.21 0.60
N PHE A 254 9.19 -19.95 -0.05
CA PHE A 254 8.99 -21.37 0.23
C PHE A 254 10.24 -22.20 -0.08
N LEU A 255 10.91 -21.92 -1.20
CA LEU A 255 12.16 -22.59 -1.55
C LEU A 255 13.31 -22.16 -0.63
N THR A 256 13.39 -20.86 -0.30
CA THR A 256 14.43 -20.35 0.61
C THR A 256 14.29 -20.92 2.02
N ARG A 257 13.07 -21.02 2.57
CA ARG A 257 12.87 -21.59 3.91
C ARG A 257 13.15 -23.10 3.98
N GLN A 258 12.99 -23.85 2.89
CA GLN A 258 13.18 -25.31 2.89
C GLN A 258 14.60 -25.72 2.53
N ARG A 259 15.19 -25.06 1.54
CA ARG A 259 16.46 -25.49 0.91
C ARG A 259 17.58 -24.46 1.03
N GLY A 260 17.32 -23.28 1.60
CA GLY A 260 18.32 -22.22 1.76
C GLY A 260 18.79 -21.55 0.47
N ILE A 261 18.21 -21.92 -0.68
CA ILE A 261 18.47 -21.38 -2.03
C ILE A 261 17.60 -20.15 -2.31
N PHE A 262 17.92 -19.35 -3.34
CA PHE A 262 17.14 -18.17 -3.77
C PHE A 262 17.05 -16.99 -2.78
N ARG A 263 17.98 -16.87 -1.83
CA ARG A 263 17.99 -15.78 -0.82
C ARG A 263 17.90 -14.39 -1.45
N HIS A 264 18.76 -14.08 -2.43
CA HIS A 264 18.74 -12.80 -3.15
C HIS A 264 17.44 -12.53 -3.89
N TRP A 265 16.84 -13.56 -4.48
CA TRP A 265 15.56 -13.44 -5.20
C TRP A 265 14.39 -13.18 -4.26
N SER A 266 14.35 -13.84 -3.11
CA SER A 266 13.35 -13.56 -2.07
C SER A 266 13.46 -12.11 -1.56
N LEU A 267 14.68 -11.60 -1.37
CA LEU A 267 14.91 -10.21 -0.98
C LEU A 267 14.45 -9.22 -2.06
N LEU A 268 14.87 -9.44 -3.31
CA LEU A 268 14.47 -8.58 -4.43
C LEU A 268 12.97 -8.60 -4.67
N LEU A 269 12.34 -9.77 -4.66
CA LEU A 269 10.89 -9.89 -4.84
C LEU A 269 10.13 -9.19 -3.72
N ALA A 270 10.61 -9.25 -2.47
CA ALA A 270 9.98 -8.53 -1.36
C ALA A 270 10.03 -7.01 -1.58
N ILE A 271 11.16 -6.48 -2.07
CA ILE A 271 11.33 -5.05 -2.37
C ILE A 271 10.49 -4.66 -3.59
N VAL A 272 10.49 -5.46 -4.67
CA VAL A 272 9.68 -5.20 -5.86
C VAL A 272 8.19 -5.23 -5.53
N THR A 273 7.73 -6.19 -4.73
CA THR A 273 6.34 -6.24 -4.28
C THR A 273 5.96 -5.01 -3.45
N LEU A 274 6.83 -4.56 -2.54
CA LEU A 274 6.64 -3.28 -1.84
C LEU A 274 6.50 -2.10 -2.81
N MET A 275 7.42 -1.98 -3.77
CA MET A 275 7.39 -0.92 -4.77
C MET A 275 6.10 -0.93 -5.59
N LEU A 276 5.63 -2.11 -6.00
CA LEU A 276 4.38 -2.27 -6.76
C LEU A 276 3.14 -1.97 -5.91
N SER A 277 3.14 -2.28 -4.61
CA SER A 277 2.05 -1.88 -3.70
C SER A 277 1.99 -0.36 -3.50
N LEU A 278 3.14 0.30 -3.38
CA LEU A 278 3.23 1.76 -3.29
C LEU A 278 2.80 2.42 -4.61
N LEU A 279 3.27 1.89 -5.75
CA LEU A 279 2.85 2.34 -7.08
C LEU A 279 1.33 2.19 -7.26
N GLY A 280 0.76 1.06 -6.83
CA GLY A 280 -0.68 0.85 -6.93
C GLY A 280 -1.47 1.89 -6.15
N THR A 281 -0.99 2.25 -4.95
CA THR A 281 -1.59 3.32 -4.15
C THR A 281 -1.43 4.70 -4.80
N LEU A 282 -0.27 4.97 -5.42
CA LEU A 282 -0.03 6.21 -6.16
C LEU A 282 -1.01 6.35 -7.33
N ILE A 283 -1.18 5.31 -8.14
CA ILE A 283 -2.04 5.35 -9.33
C ILE A 283 -3.47 5.75 -8.96
N VAL A 284 -4.02 5.15 -7.90
CA VAL A 284 -5.41 5.40 -7.47
C VAL A 284 -5.59 6.78 -6.81
N ARG A 285 -4.53 7.32 -6.17
CA ARG A 285 -4.64 8.52 -5.32
C ARG A 285 -4.02 9.79 -5.87
N SER A 286 -3.20 9.69 -6.93
CA SER A 286 -2.50 10.85 -7.51
C SER A 286 -3.21 11.47 -8.71
N GLY A 287 -4.11 10.75 -9.38
CA GLY A 287 -4.74 11.25 -10.60
C GLY A 287 -3.81 11.38 -11.80
N ILE A 288 -2.55 10.90 -11.69
CA ILE A 288 -1.53 11.02 -12.75
C ILE A 288 -1.95 10.23 -14.01
N LEU A 289 -2.76 9.18 -13.84
CA LEU A 289 -3.38 8.45 -14.94
C LEU A 289 -4.86 8.80 -15.03
N VAL A 290 -5.33 9.11 -16.24
CA VAL A 290 -6.77 9.23 -16.52
C VAL A 290 -7.39 7.83 -16.38
N SER A 291 -8.17 7.63 -15.31
CA SER A 291 -8.95 6.42 -15.07
C SER A 291 -10.32 6.82 -14.56
N VAL A 292 -11.35 6.06 -14.95
CA VAL A 292 -12.71 6.22 -14.42
C VAL A 292 -12.78 5.95 -12.91
N HIS A 293 -11.74 5.34 -12.33
CA HIS A 293 -11.58 5.05 -10.90
C HIS A 293 -10.60 6.02 -10.20
N ALA A 294 -10.11 7.06 -10.87
CA ALA A 294 -9.21 8.04 -10.24
C ALA A 294 -10.01 8.96 -9.31
N PHE A 295 -9.69 8.93 -8.01
CA PHE A 295 -10.44 9.67 -6.98
C PHE A 295 -9.90 11.08 -6.67
N ALA A 296 -8.82 11.52 -7.34
CA ALA A 296 -8.25 12.85 -7.16
C ALA A 296 -7.61 13.36 -8.47
N LEU A 297 -7.75 14.64 -8.78
CA LEU A 297 -7.11 15.34 -9.92
C LEU A 297 -6.30 16.54 -9.42
N ASP A 298 -5.58 16.40 -8.30
CA ASP A 298 -4.81 17.48 -7.70
C ASP A 298 -3.30 17.23 -7.81
N ASN A 299 -2.67 17.91 -8.78
CA ASN A 299 -1.22 17.91 -8.97
C ASN A 299 -0.44 18.32 -7.70
N VAL A 300 -1.07 19.12 -6.82
CA VAL A 300 -0.50 19.57 -5.54
C VAL A 300 -0.21 18.40 -4.61
N ARG A 301 -1.02 17.34 -4.63
CA ARG A 301 -0.89 16.15 -3.77
C ARG A 301 -0.12 15.03 -4.46
N ALA A 302 -0.18 14.98 -5.79
CA ALA A 302 0.49 13.96 -6.60
C ALA A 302 2.02 14.00 -6.46
N VAL A 303 2.64 15.18 -6.56
CA VAL A 303 4.11 15.31 -6.54
C VAL A 303 4.72 14.93 -5.18
N PRO A 304 4.21 15.40 -4.02
CA PRO A 304 4.72 14.97 -2.72
C PRO A 304 4.53 13.47 -2.49
N LEU A 305 3.40 12.89 -2.90
CA LEU A 305 3.13 11.45 -2.76
C LEU A 305 4.07 10.60 -3.63
N PHE A 306 4.28 11.01 -4.89
CA PHE A 306 5.25 10.39 -5.78
C PHE A 306 6.66 10.44 -5.21
N SER A 307 7.08 11.62 -4.75
CA SER A 307 8.42 11.84 -4.16
C SER A 307 8.63 10.96 -2.93
N LEU A 308 7.61 10.84 -2.08
CA LEU A 308 7.61 9.97 -0.90
C LEU A 308 7.82 8.50 -1.30
N PHE A 309 7.03 7.97 -2.24
CA PHE A 309 7.14 6.56 -2.63
C PHE A 309 8.40 6.25 -3.44
N ALA A 310 8.85 7.20 -4.27
CA ALA A 310 10.14 7.11 -4.96
C ALA A 310 11.28 7.04 -3.94
N LEU A 311 11.26 7.90 -2.91
CA LEU A 311 12.27 7.88 -1.85
C LEU A 311 12.29 6.54 -1.10
N ILE A 312 11.13 6.01 -0.68
CA ILE A 312 11.05 4.71 0.01
C ILE A 312 11.58 3.58 -0.90
N SER A 313 11.21 3.61 -2.18
CA SER A 313 11.63 2.61 -3.17
C SER A 313 13.14 2.64 -3.41
N LEU A 314 13.69 3.84 -3.64
CA LEU A 314 15.11 4.06 -3.86
C LEU A 314 15.93 3.71 -2.62
N ALA A 315 15.47 4.09 -1.42
CA ALA A 315 16.13 3.73 -0.17
C ALA A 315 16.17 2.19 0.04
N SER A 316 15.08 1.50 -0.30
CA SER A 316 15.00 0.04 -0.22
C SER A 316 15.98 -0.64 -1.18
N LEU A 317 16.04 -0.17 -2.43
CA LEU A 317 16.97 -0.68 -3.44
C LEU A 317 18.43 -0.34 -3.11
N ALA A 318 18.70 0.86 -2.61
CA ALA A 318 20.03 1.29 -2.20
C ALA A 318 20.54 0.44 -1.03
N LEU A 319 19.68 0.17 -0.03
CA LEU A 319 20.02 -0.74 1.07
C LEU A 319 20.32 -2.15 0.56
N TYR A 320 19.52 -2.67 -0.37
CA TYR A 320 19.79 -3.95 -1.02
C TYR A 320 21.16 -3.94 -1.74
N GLY A 321 21.42 -2.97 -2.62
CA GLY A 321 22.68 -2.89 -3.37
C GLY A 321 23.92 -2.72 -2.48
N TRP A 322 23.76 -2.10 -1.30
CA TRP A 322 24.81 -1.94 -0.32
C TRP A 322 25.06 -3.21 0.51
N ARG A 323 24.01 -3.89 0.99
CA ARG A 323 24.12 -5.01 1.95
C ARG A 323 24.04 -6.41 1.35
N ALA A 324 23.51 -6.58 0.14
CA ALA A 324 23.33 -7.90 -0.46
C ALA A 324 24.62 -8.54 -1.00
N ARG A 325 25.79 -7.92 -0.75
CA ARG A 325 27.07 -8.29 -1.37
C ARG A 325 27.73 -9.55 -0.78
N ASP A 326 27.33 -9.99 0.40
CA ASP A 326 27.97 -11.13 1.08
C ASP A 326 26.95 -12.23 1.42
N GLY A 327 26.96 -13.35 0.67
CA GLY A 327 26.09 -14.49 1.02
C GLY A 327 25.98 -15.62 0.00
N GLY A 328 27.06 -16.40 -0.18
CA GLY A 328 26.99 -17.78 -0.71
C GLY A 328 27.03 -17.94 -2.24
N PRO A 329 27.32 -19.17 -2.74
CA PRO A 329 27.71 -19.41 -4.13
C PRO A 329 26.61 -18.98 -5.09
N ALA A 330 27.00 -18.21 -6.11
CA ALA A 330 26.15 -17.85 -7.23
C ALA A 330 25.57 -19.13 -7.85
N VAL A 331 24.26 -19.35 -7.68
CA VAL A 331 23.54 -20.32 -8.50
C VAL A 331 23.69 -19.83 -9.94
N ARG A 332 24.40 -20.60 -10.77
CA ARG A 332 24.54 -20.29 -12.20
C ARG A 332 23.16 -20.37 -12.85
N PHE A 333 22.61 -19.22 -13.22
CA PHE A 333 21.38 -19.15 -14.00
C PHE A 333 21.70 -19.31 -15.48
N SER A 334 20.94 -20.15 -16.18
CA SER A 334 20.88 -20.12 -17.63
C SER A 334 19.99 -18.95 -18.08
N VAL A 335 20.29 -18.38 -19.24
CA VAL A 335 19.59 -17.21 -19.84
C VAL A 335 18.09 -17.49 -20.11
N LEU A 336 17.66 -18.75 -20.03
CA LEU A 336 16.30 -19.25 -20.23
C LEU A 336 15.74 -19.94 -18.98
N SER A 337 16.06 -19.42 -17.79
CA SER A 337 15.48 -19.90 -16.54
C SER A 337 14.00 -19.43 -16.43
N ARG A 338 13.13 -20.26 -15.82
CA ARG A 338 11.69 -19.94 -15.62
C ARG A 338 11.50 -18.61 -14.88
N GLU A 339 12.50 -18.26 -14.10
CA GLU A 339 12.63 -17.10 -13.24
C GLU A 339 12.88 -15.81 -14.05
N MET A 340 13.69 -15.90 -15.11
CA MET A 340 13.92 -14.80 -16.06
C MET A 340 12.69 -14.53 -16.92
N LEU A 341 11.90 -15.57 -17.19
CA LEU A 341 10.56 -15.48 -17.80
C LEU A 341 9.56 -14.75 -16.89
N ILE A 342 9.54 -15.00 -15.58
CA ILE A 342 8.66 -14.28 -14.65
C ILE A 342 9.07 -12.80 -14.55
N LEU A 343 10.38 -12.51 -14.42
CA LEU A 343 10.87 -11.12 -14.40
C LEU A 343 10.58 -10.41 -15.73
N ALA A 344 10.82 -11.07 -16.87
CA ALA A 344 10.48 -10.52 -18.19
C ALA A 344 8.97 -10.31 -18.32
N THR A 345 8.14 -11.22 -17.80
CA THR A 345 6.67 -11.07 -17.82
C THR A 345 6.23 -9.87 -16.99
N LEU A 346 6.78 -9.69 -15.78
CA LEU A 346 6.51 -8.53 -14.94
C LEU A 346 6.94 -7.21 -15.62
N LEU A 347 8.12 -7.19 -16.25
CA LEU A 347 8.61 -6.01 -16.99
C LEU A 347 7.78 -5.72 -18.24
N LEU A 348 7.32 -6.75 -18.97
CA LEU A 348 6.42 -6.62 -20.10
C LEU A 348 5.04 -6.12 -19.69
N PHE A 349 4.52 -6.54 -18.53
CA PHE A 349 3.27 -6.02 -17.96
C PHE A 349 3.41 -4.56 -17.49
N LEU A 350 4.52 -4.20 -16.85
CA LEU A 350 4.84 -2.81 -16.51
C LEU A 350 4.91 -1.93 -17.77
N ARG A 351 5.51 -2.44 -18.84
CA ARG A 351 5.55 -1.76 -20.14
C ARG A 351 4.16 -1.65 -20.76
N SER A 352 3.34 -2.69 -20.77
CA SER A 352 2.00 -2.63 -21.36
C SER A 352 1.04 -1.72 -20.58
N ALA A 353 1.19 -1.63 -19.25
CA ALA A 353 0.46 -0.71 -18.40
C ALA A 353 0.84 0.77 -18.66
N THR A 354 2.11 1.04 -19.01
CA THR A 354 2.60 2.39 -19.32
C THR A 354 2.34 2.79 -20.78
N ASP A 355 2.46 1.87 -21.74
CA ASP A 355 2.20 2.12 -23.16
C ASP A 355 0.71 2.46 -23.44
N ARG A 356 -0.24 1.91 -22.67
CA ARG A 356 -1.67 2.29 -22.79
C ARG A 356 -2.03 3.62 -22.12
N ALA A 357 -1.27 4.04 -21.11
CA ALA A 357 -1.42 5.37 -20.51
C ALA A 357 -0.98 6.48 -21.50
N GLY A 358 0.07 6.23 -22.29
CA GLY A 358 0.52 7.16 -23.34
C GLY A 358 -0.27 7.05 -24.66
N GLY A 359 -0.80 5.86 -24.99
CA GLY A 359 -1.54 5.62 -26.22
C GLY A 359 -2.85 6.41 -26.32
N ASN A 360 -3.52 6.69 -25.20
CA ASN A 360 -4.73 7.52 -25.21
C ASN A 360 -4.41 8.99 -25.51
N ALA A 361 -3.29 9.52 -25.00
CA ALA A 361 -2.86 10.90 -25.28
C ALA A 361 -2.49 11.09 -26.76
N LEU A 362 -1.80 10.12 -27.38
CA LEU A 362 -1.49 10.17 -28.81
C LEU A 362 -2.74 9.98 -29.69
N SER A 363 -3.72 9.20 -29.23
CA SER A 363 -4.95 8.96 -29.97
C SER A 363 -5.89 10.18 -29.98
N ASP A 364 -5.88 10.98 -28.91
CA ASP A 364 -6.65 12.22 -28.84
C ASP A 364 -6.01 13.35 -29.67
N ASP A 365 -4.68 13.41 -29.72
CA ASP A 365 -3.95 14.30 -30.65
C ASP A 365 -4.25 13.94 -32.12
N LEU A 366 -4.28 12.66 -32.49
CA LEU A 366 -4.62 12.21 -33.84
C LEU A 366 -6.10 12.42 -34.21
N ARG A 367 -7.00 12.36 -33.21
CA ARG A 367 -8.42 12.73 -33.38
C ARG A 367 -8.61 14.22 -33.63
N SER A 368 -7.82 15.07 -32.95
CA SER A 368 -7.82 16.52 -33.19
C SER A 368 -7.23 16.91 -34.56
N ALA A 369 -6.36 16.06 -35.12
CA ALA A 369 -5.74 16.23 -36.44
C ALA A 369 -6.52 15.62 -37.61
N GLY A 370 -7.70 15.01 -37.38
CA GLY A 370 -8.59 14.50 -38.43
C GLY A 370 -8.07 13.28 -39.19
N LEU A 371 -7.05 12.58 -38.69
CA LEU A 371 -6.41 11.44 -39.37
C LEU A 371 -6.53 10.17 -38.53
N GLY A 372 -7.58 9.39 -38.76
CA GLY A 372 -7.68 8.03 -38.20
C GLY A 372 -9.01 7.32 -38.45
N THR A 373 -9.06 6.43 -39.45
CA THR A 373 -10.13 5.43 -39.60
C THR A 373 -10.00 4.33 -38.53
N PRO A 374 -11.11 3.82 -37.96
CA PRO A 374 -11.04 2.91 -36.83
C PRO A 374 -10.68 1.47 -37.25
N LEU A 375 -9.53 0.98 -36.82
CA LEU A 375 -9.29 -0.46 -36.70
C LEU A 375 -9.98 -0.97 -35.44
N ARG A 376 -11.21 -1.48 -35.62
CA ARG A 376 -11.92 -2.25 -34.60
C ARG A 376 -11.20 -3.58 -34.37
N TRP A 377 -10.42 -3.68 -33.30
CA TRP A 377 -10.01 -4.97 -32.76
C TRP A 377 -11.21 -5.65 -32.10
N ARG A 378 -11.93 -6.47 -32.88
CA ARG A 378 -12.77 -7.53 -32.31
C ARG A 378 -11.84 -8.64 -31.82
N ALA A 379 -11.57 -8.68 -30.53
CA ALA A 379 -11.05 -9.89 -29.90
C ALA A 379 -12.23 -10.79 -29.54
N VAL A 380 -12.31 -11.93 -30.23
CA VAL A 380 -13.07 -13.11 -29.79
C VAL A 380 -12.31 -13.67 -28.58
N PHE A 381 -12.92 -13.61 -27.40
CA PHE A 381 -12.96 -14.61 -26.32
C PHE A 381 -13.44 -13.95 -25.03
#